data_AF-A0A6V7BIG7-F1
#
_entry.id   AF-A0A6V7BIG7-F1
#
_cell.length_a   1.000
_cell.length_b   1.000
_cell.length_c   1.000
_cell.angle_alpha   90.00
_cell.angle_beta   90.00
_cell.angle_gamma   90.00
#
_symmetry.space_group_name_H-M   'P 1'
#
loop_
_entity.id
_entity.type
_entity.pdbx_description
1 polymer ?
#
loop_
_entity_poly.entity_id
_entity_poly.type
_entity_poly.pdbx_seq_one_letter_code
_entity_poly.pdbx_strand_id
1 'polypeptide(L)'
;MRSLLQGMNRRLIQLNTQYHAITTRLFLEERQAMPQEQRVLDQRNRLLARRNQVRDSQLEFLLQALAPLEQVDAPTTTADLLTNTHNDAMHRAHVRSLALNAMARSTCLAEVFRHAEVQLDGLQESAAPCERILKLQRLMQRYRTLAARTVGSDK
;
A
#
# COMPACT_ATOMS: atom_id res chain seq x y z
N MET A 1 2.85 -1.27 -18.02
CA MET A 1 3.05 0.12 -17.52
C MET A 1 3.89 0.05 -16.26
N ARG A 2 4.99 0.81 -16.16
CA ARG A 2 5.74 0.94 -14.89
C ARG A 2 5.10 2.01 -14.02
N SER A 3 5.11 1.80 -12.70
CA SER A 3 4.58 2.80 -11.77
C SER A 3 5.52 4.01 -11.66
N LEU A 4 4.97 5.18 -11.32
CA LEU A 4 5.76 6.39 -11.10
C LEU A 4 6.88 6.18 -10.07
N LEU A 5 6.58 5.46 -8.98
CA LEU A 5 7.54 5.11 -7.94
C LEU A 5 8.71 4.28 -8.47
N GLN A 6 8.46 3.26 -9.29
CA GLN A 6 9.52 2.46 -9.90
C GLN A 6 10.48 3.33 -10.73
N GLY A 7 9.94 4.30 -11.49
CA GLY A 7 10.75 5.26 -12.24
C GLY A 7 11.66 6.11 -11.35
N MET A 8 11.11 6.60 -10.23
CA MET A 8 11.86 7.40 -9.26
C MET A 8 12.90 6.58 -8.50
N ASN A 9 12.57 5.36 -8.07
CA ASN A 9 13.49 4.45 -7.38
C ASN A 9 14.71 4.15 -8.26
N ARG A 10 14.49 3.85 -9.55
CA ARG A 10 15.59 3.61 -10.50
C ARG A 10 16.49 4.84 -10.65
N ARG A 11 15.91 6.04 -10.76
CA ARG A 11 16.68 7.28 -10.89
C ARG A 11 17.46 7.60 -9.61
N LEU A 12 16.92 7.26 -8.44
CA LEU A 12 17.63 7.37 -7.16
C LEU A 12 18.79 6.39 -7.06
N ILE A 13 18.64 5.15 -7.54
CA ILE A 13 19.75 4.18 -7.59
C ILE A 13 20.92 4.74 -8.41
N GLN A 14 20.64 5.35 -9.57
CA GLN A 14 21.67 5.98 -10.41
C GLN A 14 22.37 7.15 -9.69
N LEU A 15 21.61 7.99 -8.97
CA LEU A 15 22.17 9.11 -8.22
C LEU A 15 22.90 8.68 -6.95
N ASN A 16 22.57 7.54 -6.35
CA ASN A 16 23.21 7.05 -5.14
C ASN A 16 24.70 6.78 -5.35
N THR A 17 25.12 6.28 -6.52
CA THR A 17 26.54 6.08 -6.82
C THR A 17 27.32 7.40 -6.76
N GLN A 18 26.79 8.46 -7.36
CA GLN A 18 27.40 9.79 -7.33
C GLN A 18 27.36 10.40 -5.93
N TYR A 19 26.23 10.25 -5.22
CA TYR A 19 26.08 10.68 -3.84
C TYR A 19 27.17 10.05 -2.95
N HIS A 20 27.35 8.73 -3.01
CA HIS A 20 28.33 8.03 -2.20
C HIS A 20 29.76 8.49 -2.52
N ALA A 21 30.11 8.59 -3.80
CA ALA A 21 31.43 9.08 -4.21
C ALA A 21 31.72 10.49 -3.69
N ILE A 22 30.74 11.40 -3.78
CA ILE A 22 30.85 12.76 -3.25
C ILE A 22 30.98 12.72 -1.72
N THR A 23 30.05 12.07 -1.01
CA THR A 23 30.05 12.09 0.46
C THR A 23 31.30 11.46 1.06
N THR A 24 31.82 10.39 0.44
CA THR A 24 33.09 9.78 0.85
C THR A 24 34.25 10.76 0.66
N ARG A 25 34.30 11.47 -0.47
CA ARG A 25 35.34 12.47 -0.72
C ARG A 25 35.28 13.63 0.28
N LEU A 26 34.08 14.17 0.53
CA LEU A 26 33.88 15.25 1.50
C LEU A 26 34.34 14.86 2.90
N PHE A 27 34.08 13.61 3.30
CA PHE A 27 34.52 13.06 4.57
C PHE A 27 36.05 12.92 4.64
N LEU A 28 36.68 12.32 3.61
CA LEU A 28 38.13 12.09 3.59
C LEU A 28 38.95 13.38 3.48
N GLU A 29 38.43 14.37 2.77
CA GLU A 29 39.10 15.66 2.55
C GLU A 29 38.71 16.71 3.61
N GLU A 30 37.84 16.36 4.57
CA GLU A 30 37.32 17.24 5.62
C GLU A 30 36.85 18.62 5.10
N ARG A 31 36.17 18.64 3.96
CA ARG A 31 35.74 19.87 3.30
C ARG A 31 34.26 19.91 2.99
N GLN A 32 33.78 21.11 2.70
CA GLN A 32 32.43 21.33 2.20
C GLN A 32 32.30 20.97 0.71
N ALA A 33 31.05 20.72 0.29
CA ALA A 33 30.71 20.41 -1.08
C ALA A 33 31.01 21.59 -2.01
N MET A 34 31.67 21.31 -3.13
CA MET A 34 31.81 22.28 -4.21
C MET A 34 30.43 22.56 -4.85
N PRO A 35 30.21 23.71 -5.49
CA PRO A 35 28.91 24.04 -6.09
C PRO A 35 28.37 22.98 -7.06
N GLN A 36 29.25 22.28 -7.79
CA GLN A 36 28.86 21.19 -8.70
C GLN A 36 28.43 19.93 -7.94
N GLU A 37 29.13 19.57 -6.88
CA GLU A 37 28.79 18.45 -6.01
C GLU A 37 27.48 18.73 -5.26
N GLN A 38 27.32 19.96 -4.76
CA GLN A 38 26.09 20.41 -4.09
C GLN A 38 24.86 20.27 -4.99
N ARG A 39 24.96 20.59 -6.29
CA ARG A 39 23.85 20.39 -7.24
C ARG A 39 23.40 18.93 -7.32
N VAL A 40 24.32 17.98 -7.29
CA VAL A 40 24.01 16.55 -7.32
C VAL A 40 23.33 16.12 -6.02
N LEU A 41 23.86 16.56 -4.88
CA LEU A 41 23.26 16.30 -3.56
C LEU A 41 21.83 16.86 -3.48
N ASP A 42 21.63 18.10 -3.92
CA ASP A 42 20.32 18.76 -3.96
C ASP A 42 19.35 18.05 -4.90
N GLN A 43 19.81 17.64 -6.09
CA GLN A 43 19.00 16.89 -7.03
C GLN A 43 18.52 15.57 -6.42
N ARG A 44 19.43 14.85 -5.74
CA ARG A 44 19.10 13.59 -5.05
C ARG A 44 18.11 13.83 -3.92
N ASN A 45 18.31 14.86 -3.11
CA ASN A 45 17.42 15.19 -2.00
C ASN A 45 16.03 15.61 -2.47
N ARG A 46 15.93 16.44 -3.51
CA ARG A 46 14.63 16.81 -4.13
C ARG A 46 13.91 15.59 -4.69
N LEU A 47 14.62 14.70 -5.37
CA LEU A 47 14.03 13.48 -5.90
C LEU A 47 13.57 12.54 -4.78
N LEU A 48 14.33 12.43 -3.70
CA LEU A 48 13.98 11.64 -2.53
C LEU A 48 12.72 12.19 -1.84
N ALA A 49 12.66 13.49 -1.62
CA ALA A 49 11.49 14.15 -1.02
C ALA A 49 10.23 13.94 -1.87
N ARG A 50 10.33 14.12 -3.20
CA ARG A 50 9.21 13.87 -4.11
C ARG A 50 8.78 12.41 -4.11
N ARG A 51 9.72 11.47 -4.06
CA ARG A 51 9.44 10.03 -4.04
C ARG A 51 8.72 9.64 -2.77
N ASN A 52 9.15 10.17 -1.62
CA ASN A 52 8.48 9.94 -0.34
C ASN A 52 7.06 10.52 -0.33
N GLN A 53 6.86 11.74 -0.84
CA GLN A 53 5.53 12.34 -0.96
C GLN A 53 4.58 11.48 -1.80
N VAL A 54 5.03 11.02 -2.97
CA VAL A 54 4.24 10.15 -3.86
C VAL A 54 3.95 8.82 -3.19
N ARG A 55 4.95 8.19 -2.56
CA ARG A 55 4.82 6.93 -1.82
C ARG A 55 3.77 7.04 -0.73
N ASP A 56 3.87 8.07 0.10
CA ASP A 56 3.01 8.23 1.27
C ASP A 56 1.56 8.49 0.84
N SER A 57 1.36 9.33 -0.18
CA SER A 57 0.05 9.63 -0.75
C SER A 57 -0.59 8.39 -1.41
N GLN A 58 0.18 7.64 -2.20
CA GLN A 58 -0.31 6.42 -2.86
C GLN A 58 -0.66 5.34 -1.84
N LEU A 59 0.22 5.11 -0.86
CA LEU A 59 -0.02 4.12 0.18
C LEU A 59 -1.22 4.48 1.05
N GLU A 60 -1.40 5.76 1.38
CA GLU A 60 -2.58 6.25 2.09
C GLU A 60 -3.86 6.03 1.30
N PHE A 61 -3.89 6.46 0.03
CA PHE A 61 -5.03 6.27 -0.84
C PHE A 61 -5.43 4.79 -0.95
N LEU A 62 -4.48 3.89 -1.22
CA LEU A 62 -4.75 2.46 -1.35
C LEU A 62 -5.28 1.84 -0.04
N LEU A 63 -4.72 2.24 1.11
CA LEU A 63 -5.18 1.76 2.41
C LEU A 63 -6.59 2.26 2.74
N GLN A 64 -6.90 3.52 2.45
CA GLN A 64 -8.24 4.08 2.68
C GLN A 64 -9.27 3.45 1.75
N ALA A 65 -8.95 3.29 0.47
CA ALA A 65 -9.85 2.73 -0.52
C ALA A 65 -10.15 1.24 -0.29
N LEU A 66 -9.19 0.49 0.26
CA LEU A 66 -9.39 -0.92 0.64
C LEU A 66 -9.82 -1.11 2.10
N ALA A 67 -9.95 -0.05 2.89
CA ALA A 67 -10.36 -0.10 4.30
C ALA A 67 -11.69 -0.85 4.55
N PRO A 68 -12.70 -0.82 3.65
CA PRO A 68 -13.92 -1.62 3.84
C PRO A 68 -13.66 -3.13 4.01
N LEU A 69 -12.55 -3.65 3.46
CA LEU A 69 -12.16 -5.04 3.62
C LEU A 69 -11.65 -5.38 5.02
N GLU A 70 -11.41 -4.37 5.88
CA GLU A 70 -11.07 -4.59 7.29
C GLU A 70 -12.21 -5.25 8.06
N GLN A 71 -13.45 -4.91 7.71
CA GLN A 71 -14.67 -5.31 8.40
C GLN A 71 -15.17 -6.71 8.00
N VAL A 72 -14.58 -7.29 6.95
CA VAL A 72 -14.96 -8.59 6.37
C VAL A 72 -14.81 -9.75 7.35
N ASP A 73 -13.87 -9.65 8.30
CA ASP A 73 -13.46 -10.77 9.17
C ASP A 73 -13.65 -10.53 10.66
N ALA A 74 -14.25 -9.42 11.12
CA ALA A 74 -14.48 -9.28 12.57
C ALA A 74 -15.32 -10.48 13.05
N PRO A 75 -14.76 -11.42 13.85
CA PRO A 75 -15.57 -12.45 14.45
C PRO A 75 -16.48 -11.70 15.41
N THR A 76 -17.78 -11.96 15.33
CA THR A 76 -18.73 -11.51 16.33
C THR A 76 -18.14 -11.95 17.67
N THR A 77 -17.74 -10.99 18.51
CA THR A 77 -17.08 -11.29 19.77
C THR A 77 -18.00 -12.23 20.55
N THR A 78 -17.47 -13.23 21.23
CA THR A 78 -18.26 -14.21 22.01
C THR A 78 -19.24 -13.56 23.00
N ALA A 79 -19.01 -12.30 23.38
CA ALA A 79 -19.95 -11.46 24.13
C ALA A 79 -21.27 -11.14 23.39
N ASP A 80 -21.25 -10.95 22.07
CA ASP A 80 -22.45 -10.74 21.23
C ASP A 80 -23.26 -12.03 21.06
N LEU A 81 -22.63 -13.19 21.13
CA LEU A 81 -23.33 -14.48 21.04
C LEU A 81 -24.11 -14.83 22.32
N LEU A 82 -23.70 -14.27 23.47
CA LEU A 82 -24.32 -14.56 24.77
C LEU A 82 -25.57 -13.70 25.06
N THR A 83 -25.78 -12.62 24.33
CA THR A 83 -26.85 -11.64 24.59
C THR A 83 -27.93 -11.57 23.50
N ASN A 84 -27.71 -12.20 22.35
CA ASN A 84 -28.60 -12.03 21.20
C ASN A 84 -29.49 -13.25 20.95
N THR A 85 -30.76 -13.01 20.62
CA THR A 85 -31.69 -14.06 20.22
C THR A 85 -31.26 -14.67 18.88
N HIS A 86 -31.63 -15.94 18.64
CA HIS A 86 -31.27 -16.65 17.40
C HIS A 86 -31.66 -15.88 16.13
N ASN A 87 -32.77 -15.14 16.17
CA ASN A 87 -33.25 -14.31 15.06
C ASN A 87 -32.33 -13.10 14.76
N ASP A 88 -31.79 -12.44 15.79
CA ASP A 88 -30.87 -11.31 15.61
C ASP A 88 -29.53 -11.75 15.02
N ALA A 89 -29.06 -12.94 15.41
CA ALA A 89 -27.84 -13.53 14.85
C ALA A 89 -28.00 -13.86 13.35
N MET A 90 -29.15 -14.42 12.96
CA MET A 90 -29.48 -14.71 11.56
C MET A 90 -29.61 -13.45 10.72
N HIS A 91 -30.28 -12.41 11.24
CA HIS A 91 -30.42 -11.13 10.53
C HIS A 91 -29.05 -10.47 10.28
N ARG A 92 -28.18 -10.42 11.29
CA ARG A 92 -26.82 -9.88 11.15
C ARG A 92 -25.97 -10.69 10.16
N ALA A 93 -26.07 -12.02 10.18
CA ALA A 93 -25.37 -12.88 9.22
C ALA A 93 -25.84 -12.60 7.78
N HIS A 94 -27.14 -12.40 7.57
CA HIS A 94 -27.71 -12.07 6.27
C HIS A 94 -27.25 -10.69 5.76
N VAL A 95 -27.32 -9.65 6.60
CA VAL A 95 -26.83 -8.30 6.25
C VAL A 95 -25.34 -8.33 5.92
N ARG A 96 -24.54 -9.08 6.68
CA ARG A 96 -23.11 -9.27 6.40
C ARG A 96 -22.89 -9.94 5.05
N SER A 97 -23.63 -11.01 4.74
CA SER A 97 -23.55 -11.68 3.44
C SER A 97 -23.85 -10.75 2.26
N LEU A 98 -24.90 -9.92 2.38
CA LEU A 98 -25.25 -8.93 1.36
C LEU A 98 -24.13 -7.90 1.17
N ALA A 99 -23.56 -7.37 2.26
CA ALA A 99 -22.45 -6.42 2.20
C ALA A 99 -21.20 -7.03 1.53
N LEU A 100 -20.88 -8.29 1.84
CA LEU A 100 -19.77 -9.02 1.22
C LEU A 100 -19.98 -9.20 -0.29
N ASN A 101 -21.19 -9.59 -0.71
CA ASN A 101 -21.53 -9.73 -2.12
C ASN A 101 -21.47 -8.38 -2.87
N ALA A 102 -21.93 -7.29 -2.25
CA ALA A 102 -21.83 -5.95 -2.81
C ALA A 102 -20.36 -5.51 -2.98
N MET A 103 -19.50 -5.79 -1.99
CA MET A 103 -18.07 -5.50 -2.08
C MET A 103 -17.37 -6.33 -3.16
N ALA A 104 -17.71 -7.62 -3.27
CA ALA A 104 -17.13 -8.51 -4.28
C ALA A 104 -17.45 -8.08 -5.72
N ARG A 105 -18.66 -7.54 -5.94
CA ARG A 105 -19.12 -7.04 -7.24
C ARG A 105 -18.78 -5.57 -7.50
N SER A 106 -18.11 -4.90 -6.56
CA SER A 106 -17.74 -3.49 -6.69
C SER A 106 -16.63 -3.31 -7.73
N THR A 107 -16.95 -2.64 -8.83
CA THR A 107 -15.96 -2.23 -9.84
C THR A 107 -14.88 -1.32 -9.27
N CYS A 108 -15.27 -0.42 -8.36
CA CYS A 108 -14.34 0.48 -7.68
C CYS A 108 -13.28 -0.30 -6.86
N LEU A 109 -13.69 -1.29 -6.07
CA LEU A 109 -12.75 -2.12 -5.30
C LEU A 109 -11.85 -2.96 -6.23
N ALA A 110 -12.40 -3.48 -7.34
CA ALA A 110 -11.62 -4.21 -8.34
C ALA A 110 -10.54 -3.33 -8.99
N GLU A 111 -10.87 -2.08 -9.31
CA GLU A 111 -9.92 -1.12 -9.87
C GLU A 111 -8.82 -0.76 -8.86
N VAL A 112 -9.19 -0.44 -7.63
CA VAL A 112 -8.24 -0.13 -6.55
C VAL A 112 -7.31 -1.31 -6.29
N PHE A 113 -7.84 -2.53 -6.26
CA PHE A 113 -7.05 -3.74 -6.11
C PHE A 113 -6.01 -3.90 -7.25
N ARG A 114 -6.43 -3.73 -8.51
CA ARG A 114 -5.52 -3.75 -9.66
C ARG A 114 -4.46 -2.65 -9.58
N HIS A 115 -4.82 -1.46 -9.10
CA HIS A 115 -3.86 -0.39 -8.85
C HIS A 115 -2.85 -0.77 -7.76
N ALA A 116 -3.31 -1.40 -6.67
CA ALA A 116 -2.44 -1.89 -5.61
C ALA A 116 -1.46 -2.94 -6.14
N GLU A 117 -1.90 -3.89 -6.98
CA GLU A 117 -1.02 -4.90 -7.58
C GLU A 117 0.10 -4.28 -8.42
N VAL A 118 -0.21 -3.27 -9.23
CA VAL A 118 0.80 -2.59 -10.08
C VAL A 118 1.76 -1.72 -9.25
N GLN A 119 1.30 -1.17 -8.13
CA GLN A 119 2.08 -0.23 -7.32
C GLN A 119 2.89 -0.90 -6.20
N LEU A 120 2.55 -2.13 -5.80
CA LEU A 120 3.13 -2.81 -4.64
C LEU A 120 4.66 -2.89 -4.70
N ASP A 121 5.22 -3.32 -5.83
CA ASP A 121 6.68 -3.44 -5.99
C ASP A 121 7.36 -2.08 -5.81
N GLY A 122 6.81 -1.03 -6.44
CA GLY A 122 7.36 0.33 -6.34
C GLY A 122 7.28 0.88 -4.91
N LEU A 123 6.23 0.53 -4.17
CA LEU A 123 6.07 0.89 -2.77
C LEU A 123 7.09 0.15 -1.88
N GLN A 124 7.30 -1.16 -2.10
CA GLN A 124 8.27 -1.97 -1.36
C GLN A 124 9.72 -1.46 -1.55
N GLU A 125 10.07 -1.12 -2.79
CA GLU A 125 11.39 -0.55 -3.13
C GLU A 125 11.61 0.88 -2.60
N SER A 126 10.54 1.58 -2.20
CA SER A 126 10.59 2.99 -1.81
C SER A 126 10.83 3.24 -0.31
N ALA A 127 11.24 2.20 0.43
CA ALA A 127 11.39 2.24 1.90
C ALA A 127 10.11 2.72 2.61
N ALA A 128 8.94 2.30 2.09
CA ALA A 128 7.67 2.54 2.76
C ALA A 128 7.63 1.85 4.13
N PRO A 129 6.89 2.39 5.12
CA PRO A 129 6.78 1.75 6.44
C PRO A 129 6.28 0.30 6.31
N CYS A 130 7.07 -0.66 6.80
CA CYS A 130 6.80 -2.09 6.65
C CYS A 130 5.39 -2.47 7.13
N GLU A 131 4.96 -1.93 8.27
CA GLU A 131 3.62 -2.19 8.84
C GLU A 131 2.49 -1.79 7.90
N ARG A 132 2.63 -0.68 7.18
CA ARG A 132 1.64 -0.19 6.22
C ARG A 132 1.61 -1.05 4.96
N ILE A 133 2.77 -1.53 4.50
CA ILE A 133 2.85 -2.48 3.37
C ILE A 133 2.20 -3.82 3.75
N LEU A 134 2.49 -4.36 4.93
CA LEU A 134 1.86 -5.58 5.44
C LEU A 134 0.35 -5.41 5.60
N LYS A 135 -0.11 -4.24 6.04
CA LYS A 135 -1.53 -3.89 6.09
C LYS A 135 -2.16 -3.94 4.69
N LEU A 136 -1.53 -3.30 3.69
CA LEU A 136 -2.00 -3.31 2.31
C LEU A 136 -2.08 -4.74 1.75
N GLN A 137 -1.03 -5.54 1.92
CA GLN A 137 -0.99 -6.93 1.47
C GLN A 137 -2.10 -7.79 2.10
N ARG A 138 -2.39 -7.60 3.40
CA ARG A 138 -3.52 -8.27 4.07
C ARG A 138 -4.86 -7.89 3.45
N LEU A 139 -5.09 -6.61 3.16
CA LEU A 139 -6.32 -6.15 2.50
C LEU A 139 -6.46 -6.73 1.10
N MET A 140 -5.38 -6.73 0.31
CA MET A 140 -5.34 -7.36 -1.01
C MET A 140 -5.66 -8.86 -0.93
N GLN A 141 -5.12 -9.57 0.06
CA GLN A 141 -5.41 -10.99 0.25
C GLN A 141 -6.89 -11.23 0.61
N ARG A 142 -7.47 -10.38 1.47
CA ARG A 142 -8.91 -10.44 1.78
C ARG A 142 -9.78 -10.22 0.56
N TYR A 143 -9.43 -9.26 -0.29
CA TYR A 143 -10.11 -9.06 -1.57
C TYR A 143 -10.06 -10.32 -2.45
N ARG A 144 -8.89 -10.94 -2.60
CA ARG A 144 -8.74 -12.19 -3.36
C ARG A 144 -9.64 -13.31 -2.82
N THR A 145 -9.68 -13.49 -1.50
CA THR A 145 -10.56 -14.47 -0.86
C THR A 145 -12.04 -14.16 -1.10
N LEU A 146 -12.42 -12.89 -1.00
CA LEU A 146 -13.79 -12.43 -1.25
C LEU A 146 -14.21 -12.71 -2.70
N ALA A 147 -13.38 -12.31 -3.67
CA ALA A 147 -13.64 -12.53 -5.09
C ALA A 147 -13.71 -14.03 -5.45
N ALA A 148 -12.85 -14.87 -4.87
CA ALA A 148 -12.88 -16.32 -5.09
C ALA A 148 -14.17 -16.97 -4.58
N ARG A 149 -14.71 -16.50 -3.44
CA ARG A 149 -15.98 -17.00 -2.88
C ARG A 149 -17.17 -16.70 -3.79
N THR A 150 -17.19 -15.55 -4.46
CA THR A 150 -18.29 -15.20 -5.37
C THR A 150 -18.28 -15.96 -6.69
N VAL A 151 -17.13 -16.43 -7.17
CA VAL A 151 -17.03 -17.25 -8.38
C VAL A 151 -17.45 -18.71 -8.12
N GLY A 152 -17.36 -19.18 -6.88
CA GLY A 152 -17.78 -20.53 -6.48
C GLY A 152 -19.27 -20.72 -6.20
N SER A 153 -20.07 -19.64 -6.20
CA SER A 153 -21.51 -19.69 -5.86
C SER A 153 -22.45 -19.83 -7.06
N ASP A 154 -21.91 -19.91 -8.29
CA ASP A 154 -22.66 -20.10 -9.54
C ASP A 154 -22.70 -21.59 -10.00
N LYS A 155 -22.67 -22.55 -9.07
CA LYS A 155 -22.86 -23.98 -9.37
C LYS A 155 -23.99 -24.60 -8.57
#